data_AF-A0A932SPM6-F1
#
_entry.id   AF-A0A932SPM6-F1
#
_cell.length_a   1.000
_cell.length_b   1.000
_cell.length_c   1.000
_cell.angle_alpha   90.00
_cell.angle_beta   90.00
_cell.angle_gamma   90.00
#
_symmetry.space_group_name_H-M   'P 1'
#
loop_
_entity.id
_entity.type
_entity.pdbx_description
1 polymer ?
#
loop_
_entity_poly.entity_id
_entity_poly.type
_entity_poly.pdbx_seq_one_letter_code
_entity_poly.pdbx_strand_id
1 'polypeptide(L)'
;MSVFPPPVPTFVRVYCPGCEPDADPFAEILDTRWCDSHAPGRDGTDDGVVNSEAFLSGSSEAGGDANRAWCAIIHQPAREPRRKRPRRREA
;
A
#
# COMPACT_ATOMS: atom_id res chain seq x y z
N MET A 1 -16.10 -11.99 21.87
CA MET A 1 -16.62 -11.16 20.75
C MET A 1 -15.43 -10.44 20.15
N SER A 2 -14.98 -10.87 18.98
CA SER A 2 -13.87 -10.21 18.27
C SER A 2 -14.40 -8.92 17.66
N VAL A 3 -13.87 -7.79 18.11
CA VAL A 3 -14.20 -6.47 17.55
C VAL A 3 -13.36 -6.32 16.29
N PHE A 4 -14.00 -6.36 15.12
CA PHE A 4 -13.36 -5.95 13.89
C PHE A 4 -13.32 -4.42 13.83
N PRO A 5 -12.18 -3.82 13.44
CA PRO A 5 -12.15 -2.39 13.19
C PRO A 5 -13.16 -2.04 12.07
N PRO A 6 -13.73 -0.83 12.08
CA PRO A 6 -14.59 -0.38 11.00
C PRO A 6 -13.83 -0.49 9.67
N PRO A 7 -14.53 -0.79 8.55
CA PRO A 7 -13.88 -0.90 7.25
C PRO A 7 -13.13 0.41 6.95
N VAL A 8 -11.90 0.27 6.45
CA VAL A 8 -11.15 1.42 5.96
C VAL A 8 -11.97 2.11 4.87
N PRO A 9 -12.11 3.44 4.88
CA PRO A 9 -12.77 4.14 3.80
C PRO A 9 -12.10 3.78 2.48
N THR A 10 -12.88 3.30 1.51
CA THR A 10 -12.40 2.97 0.18
C THR A 10 -12.13 4.28 -0.56
N PHE A 11 -10.88 4.74 -0.53
CA PHE A 11 -10.40 5.88 -1.31
C PHE A 11 -10.22 5.53 -2.80
N VAL A 12 -10.49 4.28 -3.16
CA VAL A 12 -10.33 3.75 -4.49
C VAL A 12 -11.66 3.82 -5.21
N ARG A 13 -11.72 4.52 -6.34
CA ARG A 13 -12.87 4.46 -7.24
C ARG A 13 -12.53 3.63 -8.48
N VAL A 14 -13.51 2.90 -8.96
CA VAL A 14 -13.40 2.16 -10.23
C VAL A 14 -13.53 3.16 -11.38
N TYR A 15 -12.68 3.04 -12.39
CA TYR A 15 -12.78 3.85 -13.61
C TYR A 15 -12.47 3.03 -14.87
N CYS A 16 -13.06 3.45 -15.99
CA CYS A 16 -12.75 2.93 -17.31
C CYS A 16 -11.92 3.97 -18.08
N PRO A 17 -10.68 3.65 -18.52
CA PRO A 17 -9.84 4.61 -19.23
C PRO A 17 -10.46 5.18 -20.52
N GLY A 18 -11.35 4.42 -21.18
CA GLY A 18 -12.09 4.93 -22.34
C GLY A 18 -13.24 5.87 -22.00
N CYS A 19 -13.87 5.73 -20.82
CA CYS A 19 -14.97 6.59 -20.38
C CYS A 19 -14.45 7.90 -19.78
N GLU A 20 -13.32 7.82 -19.09
CA GLU A 20 -12.71 8.91 -18.34
C GLU A 20 -11.23 9.02 -18.71
N PRO A 21 -10.90 9.46 -19.95
CA PRO A 21 -9.51 9.51 -20.42
C PRO A 21 -8.67 10.56 -19.67
N ASP A 22 -9.30 11.56 -19.08
CA ASP A 22 -8.65 12.64 -18.34
C ASP A 22 -8.50 12.33 -16.84
N ALA A 23 -8.88 11.12 -16.39
CA ALA A 23 -8.67 10.72 -15.00
C ALA A 23 -7.16 10.64 -14.70
N ASP A 24 -6.71 11.42 -13.72
CA ASP A 24 -5.30 11.51 -13.34
C ASP A 24 -4.94 10.45 -12.28
N PRO A 25 -4.17 9.40 -12.63
CA PRO A 25 -3.78 8.35 -11.68
C PRO A 25 -2.81 8.83 -10.60
N PHE A 26 -2.23 10.02 -10.75
CA PHE A 26 -1.36 10.63 -9.73
C PHE A 26 -2.15 11.47 -8.72
N ALA A 27 -3.34 11.94 -9.08
CA ALA A 27 -4.21 12.73 -8.20
C ALA A 27 -5.24 11.88 -7.44
N GLU A 28 -5.65 10.74 -8.01
CA GLU A 28 -6.67 9.85 -7.47
C GLU A 28 -6.16 8.41 -7.32
N ILE A 29 -6.74 7.64 -6.39
CA ILE A 29 -6.50 6.19 -6.34
C ILE A 29 -7.57 5.52 -7.21
N LEU A 30 -7.17 5.01 -8.36
CA LEU A 30 -8.06 4.47 -9.38
C LEU A 30 -7.90 2.94 -9.53
N ASP A 31 -9.00 2.20 -9.48
CA ASP A 31 -9.07 0.78 -9.84
C ASP A 31 -9.51 0.66 -11.30
N THR A 32 -8.57 0.31 -12.19
CA THR A 32 -8.80 0.23 -13.63
C THR A 32 -9.72 -0.94 -13.98
N ARG A 33 -10.93 -0.66 -14.48
CA ARG A 33 -11.85 -1.64 -15.05
C ARG A 33 -12.43 -1.16 -16.36
N TRP A 34 -12.14 -1.89 -17.43
CA TRP A 34 -12.69 -1.60 -18.75
C TRP A 34 -14.18 -1.98 -18.82
N CYS A 35 -15.00 -1.09 -19.37
CA CYS A 35 -16.38 -1.41 -19.72
C CYS A 35 -16.44 -2.18 -21.05
N ASP A 36 -17.57 -2.81 -21.35
CA ASP A 36 -17.73 -3.64 -22.55
C ASP A 36 -17.44 -2.88 -23.86
N SER A 37 -17.73 -1.58 -23.91
CA SER A 37 -17.49 -0.75 -25.10
C SER A 37 -16.02 -0.37 -25.31
N HIS A 38 -15.23 -0.36 -24.25
CA HIS A 38 -13.82 0.07 -24.28
C HIS A 38 -12.86 -1.07 -23.96
N ALA A 39 -13.36 -2.28 -23.70
CA ALA A 39 -12.56 -3.46 -23.48
C ALA A 39 -11.50 -3.58 -24.60
N PRO A 40 -10.20 -3.62 -24.27
CA PRO A 40 -9.17 -3.80 -25.26
C PRO A 40 -9.40 -5.10 -26.03
N GLY A 41 -9.08 -5.09 -27.32
CA GLY A 41 -9.05 -6.30 -28.12
C GLY A 41 -8.13 -7.33 -27.45
N ARG A 42 -8.55 -8.60 -27.45
CA ARG A 42 -7.72 -9.72 -27.02
C ARG A 42 -7.08 -10.36 -28.25
N ASP A 43 -5.97 -11.04 -28.02
CA ASP A 43 -5.21 -11.79 -29.04
C ASP A 43 -4.56 -10.89 -30.10
N GLY A 44 -4.17 -9.67 -29.69
CA GLY A 44 -3.32 -8.79 -30.50
C GLY A 44 -1.92 -9.38 -30.69
N THR A 45 -1.17 -8.89 -31.68
CA THR A 45 0.22 -9.32 -31.91
C THR A 45 1.09 -9.12 -30.67
N ASP A 46 0.80 -8.09 -29.88
CA ASP A 46 1.52 -7.78 -28.65
C ASP A 46 1.16 -8.74 -27.50
N ASP A 47 -0.07 -9.28 -27.48
CA ASP A 47 -0.50 -10.24 -26.44
C ASP A 47 0.31 -11.54 -26.53
N GLY A 48 0.69 -11.97 -27.73
CA GLY A 48 1.55 -13.13 -27.96
C GLY A 48 3.01 -12.94 -27.57
N VAL A 49 3.45 -11.68 -27.37
CA VAL A 49 4.81 -11.35 -26.90
C VAL A 49 4.89 -11.45 -25.37
N VAL A 50 3.77 -11.30 -24.68
CA VAL A 50 3.70 -11.43 -23.21
C VAL A 50 3.80 -12.91 -22.84
N ASN A 51 5.04 -13.38 -22.67
CA ASN A 51 5.28 -14.65 -22.00
C ASN A 51 4.77 -14.53 -20.56
N SER A 52 3.70 -15.26 -20.23
CA SER A 52 3.19 -15.41 -18.86
C SER A 52 4.12 -16.29 -17.99
N GLU A 53 5.43 -16.15 -18.16
CA GLU A 53 6.43 -16.60 -17.20
C GLU A 53 6.62 -15.55 -16.10
N ALA A 54 5.53 -14.85 -15.75
CA ALA A 54 5.49 -14.03 -14.57
C ALA A 54 5.79 -14.96 -13.40
N PHE A 55 7.01 -14.87 -12.91
CA PHE A 55 7.44 -15.49 -11.68
C PHE A 55 6.45 -15.00 -10.60
N LEU A 56 5.47 -15.83 -10.25
CA LEU A 56 4.47 -15.56 -9.21
C LEU A 56 5.11 -15.57 -7.81
N SER A 57 6.35 -15.10 -7.67
CA SER A 57 6.94 -14.74 -6.36
C SER A 57 6.52 -13.35 -5.90
N GLY A 58 5.70 -12.65 -6.70
CA GLY A 58 5.04 -11.42 -6.30
C GLY A 58 4.29 -11.63 -4.99
N SER A 59 4.85 -11.09 -3.91
CA SER A 59 4.35 -11.04 -2.53
C SER A 59 4.78 -12.14 -1.53
N SER A 60 5.77 -13.00 -1.84
CA SER A 60 6.36 -13.84 -0.76
C SER A 60 7.66 -13.28 -0.16
N GLU A 61 8.30 -12.29 -0.78
CA GLU A 61 9.60 -11.75 -0.33
C GLU A 61 9.54 -10.54 0.60
N ALA A 62 8.36 -9.99 0.89
CA ALA A 62 8.20 -9.15 2.08
C ALA A 62 8.05 -10.05 3.31
N GLY A 63 9.04 -10.93 3.54
CA GLY A 63 9.16 -11.69 4.77
C GLY A 63 9.01 -10.71 5.92
N GLY A 64 7.91 -10.83 6.67
CA GLY A 64 7.45 -9.81 7.62
C GLY A 64 8.42 -9.51 8.76
N ASP A 65 9.63 -10.06 8.74
CA ASP A 65 10.75 -9.75 9.63
C ASP A 65 11.22 -8.29 9.45
N ALA A 66 11.35 -7.80 8.21
CA ALA A 66 11.69 -6.40 7.98
C ALA A 66 10.56 -5.49 8.52
N ASN A 67 9.31 -5.83 8.24
CA ASN A 67 8.15 -5.09 8.76
C ASN A 67 8.07 -5.14 10.29
N ARG A 68 8.35 -6.29 10.91
CA ARG A 68 8.41 -6.44 12.38
C ARG A 68 9.53 -5.60 13.00
N ALA A 69 10.70 -5.51 12.37
CA ALA A 69 11.78 -4.65 12.81
C ALA A 69 11.38 -3.17 12.78
N TRP A 70 10.68 -2.74 11.72
CA TRP A 70 10.13 -1.39 11.62
C TRP A 70 9.06 -1.11 12.67
N CYS A 71 8.10 -2.02 12.86
CA CYS A 71 7.09 -1.91 13.92
C CYS A 71 7.72 -1.76 15.32
N ALA A 72 8.80 -2.50 15.60
CA ALA A 72 9.50 -2.44 16.89
C ALA A 72 10.19 -1.09 17.17
N ILE A 73 10.41 -0.25 16.16
CA ILE A 73 10.96 1.11 16.30
C ILE A 73 9.82 2.12 16.39
N ILE A 74 8.82 2.02 15.50
CA ILE A 74 7.72 2.98 15.39
C ILE A 74 6.78 2.92 16.60
N HIS A 75 6.52 1.72 17.11
CA HIS A 75 5.60 1.51 18.23
C HIS A 75 6.32 1.52 19.60
N GLN A 76 7.57 1.98 19.67
CA GLN A 76 8.23 2.12 20.96
C GLN A 76 7.49 3.14 21.82
N PRO A 77 7.20 2.83 23.10
CA PRO A 77 6.70 3.84 24.01
C PRO A 77 7.74 4.95 24.10
N ALA A 78 7.26 6.20 24.02
CA ALA A 78 8.12 7.37 24.14
C ALA A 78 8.96 7.24 25.42
N ARG A 79 10.29 7.25 25.30
CA ARG A 79 11.17 7.28 26.47
C ARG A 79 10.90 8.59 27.21
N GLU A 80 10.36 8.47 28.41
CA GLU A 80 10.24 9.59 29.35
C GLU A 80 11.60 10.30 29.43
N PRO A 81 11.69 11.62 29.19
CA PRO A 81 12.96 12.32 29.26
C PRO A 81 13.57 12.10 30.64
N ARG A 82 14.82 11.59 30.67
CA ARG A 82 15.55 11.37 31.93
C ARG A 82 15.60 12.69 32.69
N ARG A 83 14.78 12.82 33.74
CA ARG A 83 14.80 13.99 34.63
C ARG A 83 16.24 14.14 35.14
N LYS A 84 16.88 15.28 34.82
CA LYS A 84 18.23 15.59 35.32
C LYS A 84 18.17 15.57 36.85
N ARG A 85 18.89 14.62 37.48
CA ARG A 85 19.04 14.60 38.95
C ARG A 85 19.58 15.96 39.40
N PRO A 86 18.97 16.63 40.38
CA PRO A 86 19.49 17.89 40.88
C PRO A 86 20.87 17.65 41.52
N ARG A 87 21.86 18.46 41.11
CA ARG A 87 23.19 18.45 41.73
C ARG A 87 23.03 18.79 43.21
N ARG A 88 23.45 17.87 44.08
CA ARG A 88 23.53 18.08 45.53
C ARG A 88 24.51 19.25 45.75
N ARG A 89 24.07 20.33 46.40
CA ARG A 89 24.98 21.38 46.86
C ARG A 89 25.72 20.83 48.09
N GLU A 90 27.04 20.74 47.97
CA GLU A 90 27.93 20.48 49.10
C GLU A 90 28.00 21.76 49.96
N ALA A 91 27.96 21.56 51.28
CA ALA A 91 28.04 22.61 52.30
C ALA A 91 29.46 22.65 52.87
#